data_AF-A0A397V9C2-F1
#
_entry.id   AF-A0A397V9C2-F1
#
_cell.length_a   1.000
_cell.length_b   1.000
_cell.length_c   1.000
_cell.angle_alpha   90.00
_cell.angle_beta   90.00
_cell.angle_gamma   90.00
#
_symmetry.space_group_name_H-M   'P 1'
#
loop_
_entity.id
_entity.type
_entity.pdbx_description
1 polymer ?
#
loop_
_entity_poly.entity_id
_entity_poly.type
_entity_poly.pdbx_seq_one_letter_code
_entity_poly.pdbx_strand_id
1 'polypeptide(L)'
;MRRAIFTSTLNALSGDPDEVLFNIKEQLPFEIPITNRSNTQATVIALHKLYRFNQLPETYFIKRPKLPAGPQALNETLKYYFSIKKSKALKKLSLYRSELKKYYELDRKLPAAYYQLPPEKPRLPPLPNTYQKLDRSVRHLFSIDLAKKNSIKTATDHLHKLYNFKYLPNNFIKPKPRLSNESGKIKTQIHFTYPIEDIIVKKFLEIIKYTYQYTLPLPTNIVNANSTDKPVLPNDPEQITEYALTILFTTPRQLIEAAQLLRQHYYFTKIPDHWIDIILRGQQSERTNKDKTKPLLPNTVEDIKQVIYTLHMDVAVTQESEIELPITDHAKVTPTLEFLKKQFFFNGIPNHIINLPPLPEPSWEIFQC
;
A
#
# COMPACT_ATOMS: atom_id res chain seq x y z
N MET A 1 29.24 42.34 -0.88
CA MET A 1 29.44 42.75 -2.29
C MET A 1 28.91 44.16 -2.49
N ARG A 2 29.79 45.12 -2.79
CA ARG A 2 29.47 46.54 -2.98
C ARG A 2 28.64 46.72 -4.27
N ARG A 3 27.40 47.21 -4.16
CA ARG A 3 26.68 47.80 -5.30
C ARG A 3 27.28 49.18 -5.52
N ALA A 4 28.11 49.33 -6.54
CA ALA A 4 28.53 50.64 -7.01
C ALA A 4 27.29 51.39 -7.54
N ILE A 5 27.00 52.53 -6.92
CA ILE A 5 25.96 53.47 -7.32
C ILE A 5 26.54 54.29 -8.49
N PHE A 6 26.35 53.81 -9.72
CA PHE A 6 26.44 54.63 -10.93
C PHE A 6 25.01 55.05 -11.30
N THR A 7 24.44 56.05 -10.62
CA THR A 7 23.05 56.49 -10.89
C THR A 7 22.90 57.97 -11.21
N SER A 8 23.97 58.65 -11.63
CA SER A 8 23.90 60.12 -11.73
C SER A 8 23.62 60.67 -13.13
N THR A 9 23.70 59.89 -14.23
CA THR A 9 23.57 60.44 -15.60
C THR A 9 23.03 59.47 -16.66
N LEU A 10 22.22 58.47 -16.31
CA LEU A 10 21.56 57.64 -17.35
C LEU A 10 20.42 58.42 -18.00
N ASN A 11 20.41 58.48 -19.33
CA ASN A 11 19.35 59.09 -20.11
C ASN A 11 18.02 58.33 -19.94
N ALA A 12 16.90 59.05 -20.10
CA ALA A 12 15.59 58.41 -20.17
C ALA A 12 15.49 57.55 -21.43
N LEU A 13 14.83 56.40 -21.34
CA LEU A 13 14.52 55.57 -22.52
C LEU A 13 13.48 56.30 -23.39
N SER A 14 13.70 56.34 -24.70
CA SER A 14 12.69 56.86 -25.63
C SER A 14 11.41 56.02 -25.63
N GLY A 15 10.30 56.63 -26.03
CA GLY A 15 9.05 55.92 -26.31
C GLY A 15 9.10 55.14 -27.63
N ASP A 16 10.01 55.45 -28.54
CA ASP A 16 10.14 54.80 -29.84
C ASP A 16 11.38 53.89 -29.88
N PRO A 17 11.24 52.58 -30.18
CA PRO A 17 12.38 51.69 -30.37
C PRO A 17 13.36 52.14 -31.46
N ASP A 18 12.91 52.93 -32.44
CA ASP A 18 13.76 53.40 -33.53
C ASP A 18 14.74 54.50 -33.13
N GLU A 19 14.42 55.26 -32.08
CA GLU A 19 15.28 56.30 -31.51
C GLU A 19 16.43 55.74 -30.65
N VAL A 20 16.43 54.43 -30.37
CA VAL A 20 17.57 53.79 -29.69
C VAL A 20 18.77 53.76 -30.64
N LEU A 21 19.87 54.38 -30.21
CA LEU A 21 21.11 54.45 -31.01
C LEU A 21 21.53 53.06 -31.51
N PHE A 22 21.94 53.00 -32.78
CA PHE A 22 22.27 51.75 -33.48
C PHE A 22 23.34 50.91 -32.75
N ASN A 23 24.38 51.56 -32.22
CA ASN A 23 25.43 50.91 -31.42
C ASN A 23 24.91 50.22 -30.16
N ILE A 24 23.80 50.69 -29.59
CA ILE A 24 23.16 50.06 -28.44
C ILE A 24 22.31 48.88 -28.89
N LYS A 25 21.61 48.99 -30.03
CA LYS A 25 20.82 47.89 -30.61
C LYS A 25 21.69 46.65 -30.87
N GLU A 26 22.93 46.83 -31.36
CA GLU A 26 23.88 45.73 -31.58
C GLU A 26 24.35 45.03 -30.30
N GLN A 27 24.34 45.73 -29.15
CA GLN A 27 24.75 45.16 -27.86
C GLN A 27 23.64 44.41 -27.13
N LEU A 28 22.40 44.50 -27.63
CA LEU A 28 21.28 43.82 -27.00
C LEU A 28 21.32 42.32 -27.32
N PRO A 29 20.95 41.46 -26.35
CA PRO A 29 20.90 40.02 -26.58
C PRO A 29 19.81 39.61 -27.58
N PHE A 30 18.86 40.49 -27.87
CA PHE A 30 17.72 40.25 -28.76
C PHE A 30 17.33 41.54 -29.47
N GLU A 31 16.82 41.40 -30.70
CA GLU A 31 16.34 42.50 -31.53
C GLU A 31 15.13 43.21 -30.90
N ILE A 32 15.03 44.52 -31.16
CA ILE A 32 13.90 45.37 -30.83
C ILE A 32 13.27 45.84 -32.16
N PRO A 33 11.94 45.82 -32.33
CA PRO A 33 10.93 45.46 -31.32
C PRO A 33 10.95 43.98 -30.94
N ILE A 34 10.71 43.69 -29.65
CA ILE A 34 10.83 42.37 -29.06
C ILE A 34 9.75 41.46 -29.66
N THR A 35 10.19 40.47 -30.44
CA THR A 35 9.31 39.44 -31.00
C THR A 35 8.81 38.48 -29.93
N ASN A 36 9.68 37.94 -29.08
CA ASN A 36 9.32 36.92 -28.10
C ASN A 36 9.29 37.48 -26.67
N ARG A 37 8.13 37.38 -25.99
CA ARG A 37 7.97 37.87 -24.61
C ARG A 37 8.86 37.16 -23.58
N SER A 38 9.38 35.95 -23.86
CA SER A 38 10.37 35.33 -22.97
C SER A 38 11.69 36.10 -22.93
N ASN A 39 11.99 36.87 -23.98
CA ASN A 39 13.25 37.59 -24.13
C ASN A 39 13.21 38.96 -23.43
N THR A 40 12.01 39.42 -23.02
CA THR A 40 11.79 40.73 -22.41
C THR A 40 12.67 40.96 -21.20
N GLN A 41 12.83 39.97 -20.33
CA GLN A 41 13.65 40.12 -19.12
C GLN A 41 15.12 40.44 -19.45
N ALA A 42 15.71 39.69 -20.38
CA ALA A 42 17.10 39.88 -20.78
C ALA A 42 17.30 41.22 -21.49
N THR A 43 16.38 41.59 -22.39
CA THR A 43 16.42 42.89 -23.07
C THR A 43 16.26 44.04 -22.08
N VAL A 44 15.34 43.94 -21.12
CA VAL A 44 15.13 44.96 -20.06
C VAL A 44 16.35 45.09 -19.16
N ILE A 45 17.00 43.99 -18.76
CA ILE A 45 18.24 44.03 -17.97
C ILE A 45 19.36 44.72 -18.75
N ALA A 46 19.50 44.44 -20.05
CA ALA A 46 20.49 45.08 -20.90
C ALA A 46 20.20 46.58 -21.05
N LEU A 47 18.95 46.96 -21.33
CA LEU A 47 18.54 48.36 -21.45
C LEU A 47 18.70 49.13 -20.14
N HIS A 48 18.44 48.52 -18.98
CA HIS A 48 18.63 49.17 -17.67
C HIS A 48 20.08 49.53 -17.35
N LYS A 49 21.06 48.92 -18.02
CA LYS A 49 22.48 49.33 -17.89
C LYS A 49 22.76 50.67 -18.57
N LEU A 50 21.92 51.05 -19.54
CA LEU A 50 22.14 52.17 -20.45
C LEU A 50 21.10 53.29 -20.29
N TYR A 51 19.89 52.95 -19.82
CA TYR A 51 18.76 53.86 -19.72
C TYR A 51 18.02 53.74 -18.39
N ARG A 52 17.36 54.84 -17.99
CA ARG A 52 16.44 54.88 -16.86
C ARG A 52 14.99 54.84 -17.35
N PHE A 53 14.24 53.81 -16.93
CA PHE A 53 12.80 53.67 -17.20
C PHE A 53 12.16 52.79 -16.13
N ASN A 54 10.85 52.92 -15.91
CA ASN A 54 10.13 52.08 -14.94
C ASN A 54 9.48 50.86 -15.62
N GLN A 55 9.00 51.05 -16.85
CA GLN A 55 8.31 50.04 -17.65
C GLN A 55 8.74 50.21 -19.11
N LEU A 56 8.85 49.10 -19.83
CA LEU A 56 9.17 49.13 -21.25
C LEU A 56 7.90 49.54 -22.04
N PRO A 57 7.95 50.57 -22.89
CA PRO A 57 6.77 51.01 -23.66
C PRO A 57 6.25 49.90 -24.59
N GLU A 58 4.94 49.87 -24.85
CA GLU A 58 4.33 48.82 -25.69
C GLU A 58 4.84 48.81 -27.14
N THR A 59 5.35 49.96 -27.61
CA THR A 59 6.01 50.13 -28.92
C THR A 59 7.26 49.28 -29.08
N TYR A 60 7.93 48.93 -27.98
CA TYR A 60 9.08 48.01 -27.98
C TYR A 60 8.68 46.56 -28.17
N PHE A 61 7.39 46.25 -28.32
CA PHE A 61 6.90 44.92 -28.61
C PHE A 61 6.25 44.90 -30.00
N ILE A 62 6.52 43.84 -30.76
CA ILE A 62 5.82 43.64 -32.04
C ILE A 62 4.32 43.48 -31.77
N LYS A 63 3.50 44.39 -32.32
CA LYS A 63 2.04 44.26 -32.31
C LYS A 63 1.64 43.07 -33.18
N ARG A 64 1.14 42.02 -32.56
CA ARG A 64 0.69 40.81 -33.25
C ARG A 64 -0.78 40.94 -33.66
N PRO A 65 -1.17 40.37 -34.81
CA PRO A 65 -2.58 40.28 -35.17
C PRO A 65 -3.33 39.39 -34.18
N LYS A 66 -4.63 39.66 -34.03
CA LYS A 66 -5.54 38.80 -33.25
C LYS A 66 -5.63 37.42 -33.87
N LEU A 67 -5.83 36.40 -33.03
CA LEU A 67 -6.07 35.04 -33.50
C LEU A 67 -7.32 35.01 -34.40
N PRO A 68 -7.25 34.39 -35.60
CA PRO A 68 -8.41 34.20 -36.46
C PRO A 68 -9.53 33.38 -35.78
N ALA A 69 -10.77 33.51 -36.25
CA ALA A 69 -11.89 32.74 -35.69
C ALA A 69 -11.78 31.23 -35.97
N GLY A 70 -11.11 30.84 -37.06
CA GLY A 70 -10.99 29.46 -37.49
C GLY A 70 -9.57 29.07 -37.91
N PRO A 71 -9.21 27.78 -37.79
CA PRO A 71 -7.85 27.30 -38.09
C PRO A 71 -7.46 27.40 -39.57
N GLN A 72 -8.42 27.58 -40.49
CA GLN A 72 -8.19 27.66 -41.93
C GLN A 72 -7.48 28.96 -42.35
N ALA A 73 -7.64 30.03 -41.55
CA ALA A 73 -7.03 31.33 -41.77
C ALA A 73 -5.67 31.50 -41.06
N LEU A 74 -5.13 30.42 -40.47
CA LEU A 74 -3.77 30.40 -39.94
C LEU A 74 -2.74 30.32 -41.08
N ASN A 75 -1.51 30.72 -40.78
CA ASN A 75 -0.35 30.43 -41.61
C ASN A 75 -0.27 28.91 -41.95
N GLU A 76 0.20 28.58 -43.14
CA GLU A 76 0.21 27.21 -43.71
C GLU A 76 0.87 26.19 -42.78
N THR A 77 1.98 26.57 -42.14
CA THR A 77 2.70 25.74 -41.16
C THR A 77 1.85 25.41 -39.93
N LEU A 78 1.04 26.37 -39.48
CA LEU A 78 0.20 26.23 -38.28
C LEU A 78 -1.13 25.53 -38.58
N LYS A 79 -1.65 25.67 -39.80
CA LYS A 79 -2.87 25.02 -40.27
C LYS A 79 -2.82 23.50 -40.09
N TYR A 80 -1.64 22.90 -40.31
CA TYR A 80 -1.42 21.45 -40.09
C TYR A 80 -1.61 21.02 -38.63
N TYR A 81 -1.23 21.86 -37.66
CA TYR A 81 -1.33 21.51 -36.23
C TYR A 81 -2.76 21.57 -35.67
N PHE A 82 -3.64 22.39 -36.24
CA PHE A 82 -4.95 22.70 -35.67
C PHE A 82 -6.13 21.92 -36.29
N SER A 83 -5.85 20.77 -36.91
CA SER A 83 -6.85 19.77 -37.26
C SER A 83 -6.97 18.68 -36.17
N ILE A 84 -7.19 19.09 -34.90
CA ILE A 84 -7.19 18.16 -33.76
C ILE A 84 -8.47 17.32 -33.76
N LYS A 85 -8.41 16.15 -34.41
CA LYS A 85 -9.52 15.20 -34.51
C LYS A 85 -9.60 14.15 -33.39
N LYS A 86 -8.50 13.94 -32.65
CA LYS A 86 -8.38 12.87 -31.65
C LYS A 86 -8.08 13.45 -30.27
N SER A 87 -8.74 12.95 -29.23
CA SER A 87 -8.45 13.35 -27.84
C SER A 87 -6.97 13.15 -27.46
N LYS A 88 -6.29 12.10 -27.97
CA LYS A 88 -4.85 11.88 -27.73
C LYS A 88 -3.98 13.06 -28.19
N ALA A 89 -4.38 13.77 -29.25
CA ALA A 89 -3.64 14.93 -29.75
C ALA A 89 -3.80 16.17 -28.85
N LEU A 90 -4.79 16.21 -27.95
CA LEU A 90 -4.92 17.27 -26.93
C LEU A 90 -3.72 17.29 -25.97
N LYS A 91 -2.98 16.18 -25.81
CA LYS A 91 -1.75 16.16 -25.01
C LYS A 91 -0.67 17.09 -25.56
N LYS A 92 -0.67 17.37 -26.87
CA LYS A 92 0.29 18.27 -27.54
C LYS A 92 -0.21 19.72 -27.62
N LEU A 93 -1.37 20.02 -27.03
CA LEU A 93 -2.00 21.33 -27.15
C LEU A 93 -1.19 22.46 -26.50
N SER A 94 -0.44 22.18 -25.44
CA SER A 94 0.49 23.14 -24.85
C SER A 94 1.55 23.61 -25.85
N LEU A 95 2.15 22.66 -26.59
CA LEU A 95 3.15 22.93 -27.61
C LEU A 95 2.56 23.73 -28.77
N TYR A 96 1.39 23.34 -29.28
CA TYR A 96 0.71 24.07 -30.36
C TYR A 96 0.33 25.50 -29.96
N ARG A 97 -0.06 25.70 -28.69
CA ARG A 97 -0.31 27.05 -28.15
C ARG A 97 0.94 27.90 -28.10
N SER A 98 2.07 27.32 -27.71
CA SER A 98 3.35 28.03 -27.69
C SER A 98 3.76 28.48 -29.08
N GLU A 99 3.53 27.65 -30.10
CA GLU A 99 3.76 28.03 -31.51
C GLU A 99 2.80 29.13 -31.98
N LEU A 100 1.50 29.04 -31.70
CA LEU A 100 0.54 30.12 -32.03
C LEU A 100 0.93 31.47 -31.41
N LYS A 101 1.38 31.45 -30.15
CA LYS A 101 1.82 32.65 -29.43
C LYS A 101 2.99 33.35 -30.11
N LYS A 102 3.74 32.73 -31.02
CA LYS A 102 4.83 33.40 -31.75
C LYS A 102 4.30 34.36 -32.82
N TYR A 103 3.13 34.08 -33.37
CA TYR A 103 2.57 34.79 -34.53
C TYR A 103 1.33 35.62 -34.20
N TYR A 104 0.53 35.18 -33.24
CA TYR A 104 -0.76 35.80 -32.91
C TYR A 104 -0.84 36.20 -31.44
N GLU A 105 -1.66 37.21 -31.17
CA GLU A 105 -2.14 37.49 -29.83
C GLU A 105 -3.17 36.41 -29.43
N LEU A 106 -2.86 35.66 -28.37
CA LEU A 106 -3.66 34.50 -27.94
C LEU A 106 -4.31 34.76 -26.58
N ASP A 107 -5.63 34.70 -26.55
CA ASP A 107 -6.41 34.67 -25.31
C ASP A 107 -6.15 33.41 -24.47
N ARG A 108 -6.58 33.46 -23.20
CA ARG A 108 -6.46 32.33 -22.26
C ARG A 108 -7.13 31.05 -22.77
N LYS A 109 -8.16 31.15 -23.62
CA LYS A 109 -8.90 30.01 -24.20
C LYS A 109 -8.85 30.05 -25.73
N LEU A 110 -8.58 28.91 -26.35
CA LEU A 110 -8.67 28.77 -27.81
C LEU A 110 -10.15 28.69 -28.23
N PRO A 111 -10.53 29.27 -29.39
CA PRO A 111 -11.89 29.14 -29.90
C PRO A 111 -12.26 27.68 -30.17
N ALA A 112 -13.53 27.32 -29.98
CA ALA A 112 -14.02 25.95 -30.17
C ALA A 112 -13.78 25.43 -31.60
N ALA A 113 -13.76 26.30 -32.61
CA ALA A 113 -13.51 25.95 -34.00
C ALA A 113 -12.13 25.32 -34.26
N TYR A 114 -11.16 25.52 -33.35
CA TYR A 114 -9.83 24.89 -33.41
C TYR A 114 -9.84 23.43 -32.92
N TYR A 115 -10.99 22.95 -32.44
CA TYR A 115 -11.20 21.60 -31.96
C TYR A 115 -12.24 20.91 -32.84
N GLN A 116 -11.79 19.96 -33.66
CA GLN A 116 -12.68 19.06 -34.41
C GLN A 116 -12.80 17.72 -33.69
N LEU A 117 -13.10 17.78 -32.39
CA LEU A 117 -13.25 16.57 -31.59
C LEU A 117 -14.55 15.86 -31.99
N PRO A 118 -14.55 14.50 -32.02
CA PRO A 118 -15.80 13.77 -32.14
C PRO A 118 -16.76 14.16 -31.02
N PRO A 119 -18.08 14.02 -31.22
CA PRO A 119 -19.06 14.33 -30.19
C PRO A 119 -18.69 13.63 -28.88
N GLU A 120 -18.93 14.31 -27.76
CA GLU A 120 -18.70 13.72 -26.43
C GLU A 120 -19.43 12.39 -26.36
N LYS A 121 -18.71 11.32 -25.96
CA LYS A 121 -19.36 10.04 -25.71
C LYS A 121 -20.46 10.24 -24.67
N PRO A 122 -21.63 9.61 -24.81
CA PRO A 122 -22.66 9.64 -23.79
C PRO A 122 -22.03 9.28 -22.44
N ARG A 123 -22.32 10.07 -21.39
CA ARG A 123 -21.80 9.80 -20.04
C ARG A 123 -22.43 8.51 -19.54
N LEU A 124 -21.74 7.38 -19.74
CA LEU A 124 -22.16 6.10 -19.21
C LEU A 124 -22.21 6.17 -17.67
N PRO A 125 -23.21 5.56 -17.02
CA PRO A 125 -23.29 5.53 -15.56
C PRO A 125 -22.07 4.82 -14.94
N PRO A 126 -21.74 5.13 -13.68
CA PRO A 126 -20.70 4.39 -12.96
C PRO A 126 -21.12 2.93 -12.77
N LEU A 127 -20.13 2.03 -12.71
CA LEU A 127 -20.38 0.63 -12.41
C LEU A 127 -20.92 0.48 -10.97
N PRO A 128 -22.04 -0.25 -10.76
CA PRO A 128 -22.54 -0.51 -9.41
C PRO A 128 -21.54 -1.30 -8.56
N ASN A 129 -21.60 -1.13 -7.25
CA ASN A 129 -20.73 -1.89 -6.33
C ASN A 129 -21.07 -3.37 -6.25
N THR A 130 -22.23 -3.83 -6.73
CA THR A 130 -22.65 -5.24 -6.71
C THR A 130 -23.20 -5.67 -8.07
N TYR A 131 -22.85 -6.88 -8.52
CA TYR A 131 -23.29 -7.39 -9.82
C TYR A 131 -24.82 -7.59 -9.92
N GLN A 132 -25.51 -7.73 -8.78
CA GLN A 132 -26.97 -7.81 -8.70
C GLN A 132 -27.68 -6.54 -9.20
N LYS A 133 -27.01 -5.38 -9.12
CA LYS A 133 -27.53 -4.08 -9.59
C LYS A 133 -27.22 -3.80 -11.06
N LEU A 134 -26.56 -4.73 -11.76
CA LEU A 134 -26.30 -4.59 -13.18
C LEU A 134 -27.56 -4.70 -14.02
N ASP A 135 -27.47 -4.15 -15.22
CA ASP A 135 -28.44 -4.36 -16.29
C ASP A 135 -28.68 -5.86 -16.52
N ARG A 136 -29.94 -6.23 -16.78
CA ARG A 136 -30.35 -7.63 -16.94
C ARG A 136 -29.57 -8.32 -18.08
N SER A 137 -29.21 -7.57 -19.12
CA SER A 137 -28.47 -8.08 -20.28
C SER A 137 -27.06 -8.57 -19.95
N VAL A 138 -26.42 -8.07 -18.90
CA VAL A 138 -25.04 -8.45 -18.52
C VAL A 138 -24.96 -9.18 -17.18
N ARG A 139 -26.03 -9.16 -16.38
CA ARG A 139 -26.08 -9.77 -15.04
C ARG A 139 -25.74 -11.26 -15.05
N HIS A 140 -26.15 -12.00 -16.08
CA HIS A 140 -25.93 -13.44 -16.21
C HIS A 140 -24.46 -13.84 -16.45
N LEU A 141 -23.59 -12.88 -16.78
CA LEU A 141 -22.15 -13.10 -16.94
C LEU A 141 -21.40 -13.17 -15.60
N PHE A 142 -22.09 -12.99 -14.47
CA PHE A 142 -21.53 -12.93 -13.12
C PHE A 142 -22.16 -13.98 -12.20
N SER A 143 -21.46 -14.54 -11.21
CA SER A 143 -20.10 -14.26 -10.72
C SER A 143 -18.98 -14.82 -11.62
N ILE A 144 -18.01 -13.99 -12.01
CA ILE A 144 -16.96 -14.39 -12.96
C ILE A 144 -16.12 -15.52 -12.35
N ASP A 145 -16.05 -16.63 -13.08
CA ASP A 145 -15.17 -17.74 -12.78
C ASP A 145 -13.80 -17.52 -13.44
N LEU A 146 -12.76 -17.30 -12.63
CA LEU A 146 -11.40 -17.10 -13.09
C LEU A 146 -10.77 -18.37 -13.68
N ALA A 147 -11.32 -19.55 -13.41
CA ALA A 147 -10.84 -20.80 -13.99
C ALA A 147 -11.21 -20.92 -15.47
N LYS A 148 -12.27 -20.22 -15.92
CA LYS A 148 -12.69 -20.21 -17.33
C LYS A 148 -11.86 -19.22 -18.13
N LYS A 149 -11.19 -19.72 -19.18
CA LYS A 149 -10.42 -18.88 -20.12
C LYS A 149 -11.32 -17.78 -20.70
N ASN A 150 -10.79 -16.55 -20.77
CA ASN A 150 -11.44 -15.35 -21.32
C ASN A 150 -12.71 -14.84 -20.60
N SER A 151 -13.16 -15.46 -19.50
CA SER A 151 -14.40 -15.06 -18.81
C SER A 151 -14.38 -13.59 -18.37
N ILE A 152 -13.26 -13.13 -17.79
CA ILE A 152 -13.06 -11.74 -17.37
C ILE A 152 -13.17 -10.79 -18.54
N LYS A 153 -12.43 -11.07 -19.64
CA LYS A 153 -12.37 -10.20 -20.80
C LYS A 153 -13.75 -10.01 -21.42
N THR A 154 -14.46 -11.12 -21.64
CA THR A 154 -15.82 -11.09 -22.18
C THR A 154 -16.75 -10.28 -21.28
N ALA A 155 -16.71 -10.49 -19.96
CA ALA A 155 -17.52 -9.72 -19.01
C ALA A 155 -17.17 -8.23 -19.01
N THR A 156 -15.87 -7.86 -18.99
CA THR A 156 -15.43 -6.46 -19.01
C THR A 156 -15.78 -5.75 -20.30
N ASP A 157 -15.69 -6.43 -21.46
CA ASP A 157 -16.04 -5.86 -22.75
C ASP A 157 -17.55 -5.53 -22.83
N HIS A 158 -18.40 -6.38 -22.24
CA HIS A 158 -19.84 -6.10 -22.13
C HIS A 158 -20.12 -4.97 -21.14
N LEU A 159 -19.45 -4.95 -19.98
CA LEU A 159 -19.62 -3.87 -19.01
C LEU A 159 -19.18 -2.51 -19.58
N HIS A 160 -18.07 -2.43 -20.33
CA HIS A 160 -17.59 -1.17 -20.92
C HIS A 160 -18.51 -0.56 -21.98
N LYS A 161 -19.45 -1.35 -22.53
CA LYS A 161 -20.49 -0.84 -23.43
C LYS A 161 -21.58 -0.08 -22.66
N LEU A 162 -21.81 -0.44 -21.41
CA LEU A 162 -22.95 0.05 -20.61
C LEU A 162 -22.52 0.97 -19.44
N TYR A 163 -21.30 0.84 -18.96
CA TYR A 163 -20.81 1.50 -17.75
C TYR A 163 -19.43 2.13 -17.94
N ASN A 164 -19.17 3.20 -17.20
CA ASN A 164 -17.84 3.80 -17.08
C ASN A 164 -17.18 3.36 -15.76
N PHE A 165 -16.09 2.61 -15.85
CA PHE A 165 -15.30 2.18 -14.71
C PHE A 165 -13.84 1.95 -15.10
N LYS A 166 -12.95 2.06 -14.10
CA LYS A 166 -11.52 1.79 -14.26
C LYS A 166 -11.11 0.42 -13.71
N TYR A 167 -11.78 -0.03 -12.66
CA TYR A 167 -11.50 -1.28 -11.95
C TYR A 167 -12.78 -2.06 -11.73
N LEU A 168 -12.66 -3.39 -11.80
CA LEU A 168 -13.76 -4.30 -11.49
C LEU A 168 -13.77 -4.59 -9.97
N PRO A 169 -14.90 -4.40 -9.27
CA PRO A 169 -14.97 -4.72 -7.84
C PRO A 169 -14.82 -6.23 -7.57
N ASN A 170 -14.20 -6.59 -6.45
CA ASN A 170 -13.87 -7.99 -6.12
C ASN A 170 -15.09 -8.91 -6.03
N ASN A 171 -16.26 -8.37 -5.66
CA ASN A 171 -17.49 -9.15 -5.55
C ASN A 171 -18.13 -9.51 -6.91
N PHE A 172 -17.59 -9.02 -8.02
CA PHE A 172 -17.95 -9.48 -9.36
C PHE A 172 -17.22 -10.79 -9.71
N ILE A 173 -16.19 -11.14 -8.93
CA ILE A 173 -15.36 -12.33 -9.12
C ILE A 173 -15.80 -13.38 -8.11
N LYS A 174 -15.97 -14.63 -8.57
CA LYS A 174 -16.25 -15.75 -7.69
C LYS A 174 -15.03 -15.98 -6.77
N PRO A 175 -15.19 -15.93 -5.44
CA PRO A 175 -14.08 -16.18 -4.53
C PRO A 175 -13.60 -17.63 -4.71
N LYS A 176 -12.28 -17.82 -4.69
CA LYS A 176 -11.70 -19.17 -4.75
C LYS A 176 -11.93 -19.86 -3.40
N PRO A 177 -12.41 -21.11 -3.37
CA PRO A 177 -12.45 -21.89 -2.14
C PRO A 177 -11.04 -22.06 -1.56
N ARG A 178 -10.93 -22.11 -0.23
CA ARG A 178 -9.67 -22.45 0.44
C ARG A 178 -9.29 -23.88 0.10
N LEU A 179 -8.00 -24.14 -0.13
CA LEU A 179 -7.49 -25.49 -0.29
C LEU A 179 -7.72 -26.26 1.01
N SER A 180 -8.34 -27.44 0.92
CA SER A 180 -8.57 -28.29 2.08
C SER A 180 -7.25 -28.92 2.56
N ASN A 181 -7.11 -29.09 3.88
CA ASN A 181 -6.00 -29.86 4.45
C ASN A 181 -6.17 -31.37 4.22
N GLU A 182 -7.38 -31.85 3.93
CA GLU A 182 -7.64 -33.26 3.64
C GLU A 182 -7.47 -33.51 2.14
N SER A 183 -6.50 -34.35 1.78
CA SER A 183 -6.17 -34.68 0.38
C SER A 183 -7.37 -35.22 -0.41
N GLY A 184 -8.23 -36.04 0.22
CA GLY A 184 -9.43 -36.59 -0.40
C GLY A 184 -10.51 -35.56 -0.77
N LYS A 185 -10.45 -34.34 -0.23
CA LYS A 185 -11.39 -33.24 -0.55
C LYS A 185 -10.89 -32.36 -1.69
N ILE A 186 -9.64 -32.53 -2.15
CA ILE A 186 -9.05 -31.71 -3.21
C ILE A 186 -9.54 -32.23 -4.56
N LYS A 187 -10.41 -31.47 -5.22
CA LYS A 187 -10.90 -31.79 -6.57
C LYS A 187 -9.99 -31.17 -7.62
N THR A 188 -9.31 -32.00 -8.39
CA THR A 188 -8.45 -31.63 -9.52
C THR A 188 -8.88 -32.39 -10.78
N GLN A 189 -8.52 -31.87 -11.97
CA GLN A 189 -8.81 -32.56 -13.25
C GLN A 189 -7.98 -33.84 -13.42
N ILE A 190 -6.78 -33.87 -12.81
CA ILE A 190 -5.85 -34.99 -12.82
C ILE A 190 -5.84 -35.60 -11.42
N HIS A 191 -5.85 -36.92 -11.32
CA HIS A 191 -5.69 -37.61 -10.03
C HIS A 191 -4.22 -37.54 -9.60
N PHE A 192 -3.97 -37.09 -8.37
CA PHE A 192 -2.64 -37.08 -7.75
C PHE A 192 -2.57 -38.11 -6.64
N THR A 193 -1.41 -38.74 -6.49
CA THR A 193 -1.09 -39.55 -5.30
C THR A 193 -0.49 -38.61 -4.26
N TYR A 194 -1.02 -38.65 -3.04
CA TYR A 194 -0.58 -37.79 -1.94
C TYR A 194 0.24 -38.60 -0.93
N PRO A 195 1.31 -38.02 -0.34
CA PRO A 195 1.83 -36.67 -0.61
C PRO A 195 2.53 -36.58 -1.98
N ILE A 196 2.45 -35.41 -2.62
CA ILE A 196 3.02 -35.20 -3.97
C ILE A 196 4.53 -34.97 -3.87
N GLU A 197 5.29 -35.64 -4.75
CA GLU A 197 6.75 -35.60 -4.83
C GLU A 197 7.28 -34.78 -6.03
N ASP A 198 8.46 -34.19 -5.82
CA ASP A 198 9.27 -33.29 -6.66
C ASP A 198 8.65 -32.79 -7.97
N ILE A 199 8.78 -33.55 -9.05
CA ILE A 199 8.53 -33.08 -10.42
C ILE A 199 7.03 -32.79 -10.65
N ILE A 200 6.15 -33.44 -9.90
CA ILE A 200 4.69 -33.35 -10.06
C ILE A 200 4.13 -32.12 -9.33
N VAL A 201 4.84 -31.59 -8.34
CA VAL A 201 4.40 -30.45 -7.51
C VAL A 201 4.17 -29.20 -8.36
N LYS A 202 5.05 -28.90 -9.31
CA LYS A 202 4.89 -27.74 -10.20
C LYS A 202 3.59 -27.82 -11.01
N LYS A 203 3.29 -29.00 -11.58
CA LYS A 203 2.04 -29.26 -12.31
C LYS A 203 0.81 -29.15 -11.40
N PHE A 204 0.89 -29.69 -10.19
CA PHE A 204 -0.17 -29.57 -9.20
C PHE A 204 -0.46 -28.11 -8.85
N LEU A 205 0.57 -27.32 -8.54
CA LEU A 205 0.45 -25.89 -8.23
C LEU A 205 -0.15 -25.10 -9.39
N GLU A 206 0.24 -25.39 -10.63
CA GLU A 206 -0.36 -24.75 -11.81
C GLU A 206 -1.87 -25.00 -11.90
N ILE A 207 -2.32 -26.22 -11.58
CA ILE A 207 -3.75 -26.58 -11.61
C ILE A 207 -4.50 -25.91 -10.44
N ILE A 208 -3.98 -26.01 -9.22
CA ILE A 208 -4.70 -25.48 -8.06
C ILE A 208 -4.67 -23.96 -7.98
N LYS A 209 -3.69 -23.29 -8.60
CA LYS A 209 -3.61 -21.81 -8.71
C LYS A 209 -4.88 -21.19 -9.27
N TYR A 210 -5.55 -21.83 -10.22
CA TYR A 210 -6.78 -21.29 -10.81
C TYR A 210 -8.03 -21.62 -9.99
N THR A 211 -8.00 -22.69 -9.22
CA THR A 211 -9.19 -23.28 -8.58
C THR A 211 -9.29 -22.94 -7.09
N TYR A 212 -8.17 -22.87 -6.38
CA TYR A 212 -8.11 -22.74 -4.93
C TYR A 212 -7.33 -21.51 -4.47
N GLN A 213 -7.66 -21.03 -3.27
CA GLN A 213 -6.83 -20.13 -2.50
C GLN A 213 -5.94 -20.97 -1.56
N TYR A 214 -4.63 -20.76 -1.61
CA TYR A 214 -3.66 -21.45 -0.76
C TYR A 214 -2.50 -20.53 -0.38
N THR A 215 -1.78 -20.91 0.66
CA THR A 215 -0.55 -20.27 1.13
C THR A 215 0.61 -21.24 1.01
N LEU A 216 1.78 -20.73 0.64
CA LEU A 216 3.01 -21.53 0.63
C LEU A 216 3.78 -21.36 1.96
N PRO A 217 4.46 -22.42 2.44
CA PRO A 217 4.46 -23.77 1.88
C PRO A 217 3.14 -24.52 2.13
N LEU A 218 2.87 -25.51 1.29
CA LEU A 218 1.68 -26.36 1.47
C LEU A 218 1.90 -27.34 2.64
N PRO A 219 0.81 -27.82 3.28
CA PRO A 219 0.87 -28.89 4.26
C PRO A 219 1.63 -30.13 3.75
N THR A 220 2.44 -30.76 4.62
CA THR A 220 3.30 -31.91 4.29
C THR A 220 2.53 -33.15 3.84
N ASN A 221 1.28 -33.29 4.30
CA ASN A 221 0.38 -34.35 3.86
C ASN A 221 -0.16 -34.15 2.42
N ILE A 222 0.01 -32.96 1.84
CA ILE A 222 -0.34 -32.64 0.45
C ILE A 222 0.91 -32.66 -0.42
N VAL A 223 1.98 -32.00 0.02
CA VAL A 223 3.24 -31.91 -0.73
C VAL A 223 4.41 -32.15 0.22
N ASN A 224 5.22 -33.16 -0.09
CA ASN A 224 6.44 -33.46 0.69
C ASN A 224 7.70 -32.80 0.09
N ALA A 225 7.61 -32.31 -1.14
CA ALA A 225 8.73 -31.73 -1.86
C ALA A 225 8.78 -30.19 -1.80
N ASN A 226 9.97 -29.65 -2.05
CA ASN A 226 10.13 -28.20 -2.17
C ASN A 226 9.38 -27.69 -3.40
N SER A 227 8.31 -26.94 -3.14
CA SER A 227 7.42 -26.37 -4.14
C SER A 227 8.01 -25.17 -4.90
N THR A 228 9.23 -24.77 -4.56
CA THR A 228 9.88 -23.55 -5.05
C THR A 228 11.28 -23.84 -5.55
N ASP A 229 11.83 -22.97 -6.40
CA ASP A 229 13.23 -23.08 -6.85
C ASP A 229 14.24 -22.59 -5.78
N LYS A 230 13.77 -22.33 -4.55
CA LYS A 230 14.60 -21.82 -3.45
C LYS A 230 15.34 -22.96 -2.76
N PRO A 231 16.57 -22.76 -2.27
CA PRO A 231 17.23 -23.76 -1.42
C PRO A 231 16.44 -24.00 -0.12
N VAL A 232 16.58 -25.20 0.44
CA VAL A 232 16.04 -25.52 1.77
C VAL A 232 16.79 -24.68 2.82
N LEU A 233 16.07 -24.19 3.82
CA LEU A 233 16.67 -23.47 4.94
C LEU A 233 17.69 -24.39 5.65
N PRO A 234 18.98 -23.99 5.78
CA PRO A 234 19.96 -24.74 6.54
C PRO A 234 19.52 -24.90 8.01
N ASN A 235 19.87 -26.03 8.63
CA ASN A 235 19.62 -26.23 10.07
C ASN A 235 20.55 -25.36 10.95
N ASP A 236 21.72 -25.04 10.42
CA ASP A 236 22.75 -24.25 11.09
C ASP A 236 22.66 -22.78 10.62
N PRO A 237 22.39 -21.83 11.53
CA PRO A 237 22.19 -20.43 11.17
C PRO A 237 23.47 -19.78 10.64
N GLU A 238 24.66 -20.29 11.00
CA GLU A 238 25.94 -19.75 10.52
C GLU A 238 26.15 -19.96 9.01
N GLN A 239 25.41 -20.90 8.41
CA GLN A 239 25.45 -21.15 6.97
C GLN A 239 24.68 -20.08 6.16
N ILE A 240 23.93 -19.20 6.82
CA ILE A 240 23.25 -18.06 6.17
C ILE A 240 24.20 -16.87 6.15
N THR A 241 25.07 -16.81 5.16
CA THR A 241 26.07 -15.74 5.02
C THR A 241 25.49 -14.42 4.48
N GLU A 242 24.33 -14.48 3.84
CA GLU A 242 23.71 -13.33 3.16
C GLU A 242 23.12 -12.30 4.14
N TYR A 243 22.82 -12.72 5.37
CA TYR A 243 22.17 -11.88 6.38
C TYR A 243 22.86 -12.11 7.71
N ALA A 244 23.38 -11.04 8.33
CA ALA A 244 23.86 -11.06 9.71
C ALA A 244 22.68 -11.21 10.69
N LEU A 245 21.96 -12.32 10.57
CA LEU A 245 20.86 -12.67 11.46
C LEU A 245 21.46 -12.86 12.85
N THR A 246 20.93 -12.12 13.81
CA THR A 246 21.22 -12.38 15.22
C THR A 246 20.69 -13.79 15.51
N ILE A 247 21.60 -14.69 15.89
CA ILE A 247 21.45 -16.16 15.84
C ILE A 247 20.25 -16.70 16.64
N LEU A 248 19.71 -15.91 17.58
CA LEU A 248 18.56 -16.27 18.40
C LEU A 248 17.47 -15.20 18.33
N PHE A 249 16.26 -15.62 17.93
CA PHE A 249 15.09 -14.74 17.93
C PHE A 249 14.55 -14.62 19.35
N THR A 250 14.80 -13.48 20.00
CA THR A 250 14.39 -13.24 21.39
C THR A 250 12.98 -12.67 21.53
N THR A 251 12.38 -12.21 20.43
CA THR A 251 11.05 -11.60 20.42
C THR A 251 10.18 -12.13 19.27
N PRO A 252 8.84 -12.21 19.42
CA PRO A 252 7.93 -12.59 18.34
C PRO A 252 8.04 -11.69 17.11
N ARG A 253 8.31 -10.40 17.32
CA ARG A 253 8.49 -9.44 16.24
C ARG A 253 9.74 -9.74 15.41
N GLN A 254 10.88 -9.99 16.06
CA GLN A 254 12.11 -10.42 15.39
C GLN A 254 11.89 -11.72 14.60
N LEU A 255 11.16 -12.68 15.18
CA LEU A 255 10.84 -13.93 14.51
C LEU A 255 10.00 -13.70 13.24
N ILE A 256 8.98 -12.85 13.29
CA ILE A 256 8.13 -12.54 12.12
C ILE A 256 8.94 -11.83 11.03
N GLU A 257 9.71 -10.80 11.39
CA GLU A 257 10.54 -10.04 10.45
C GLU A 257 11.61 -10.94 9.81
N ALA A 258 12.29 -11.77 10.60
CA ALA A 258 13.28 -12.73 10.11
C ALA A 258 12.63 -13.84 9.27
N ALA A 259 11.47 -14.37 9.66
CA ALA A 259 10.75 -15.36 8.87
C ALA A 259 10.32 -14.79 7.51
N GLN A 260 9.87 -13.53 7.46
CA GLN A 260 9.54 -12.86 6.21
C GLN A 260 10.77 -12.69 5.32
N LEU A 261 11.91 -12.30 5.89
CA LEU A 261 13.16 -12.14 5.17
C LEU A 261 13.69 -13.48 4.66
N LEU A 262 13.80 -14.49 5.52
CA LEU A 262 14.21 -15.85 5.15
C LEU A 262 13.31 -16.43 4.06
N ARG A 263 11.99 -16.19 4.11
CA ARG A 263 11.06 -16.64 3.07
C ARG A 263 11.31 -16.03 1.70
N GLN A 264 12.05 -14.93 1.58
CA GLN A 264 12.43 -14.39 0.27
C GLN A 264 13.49 -15.26 -0.41
N HIS A 265 14.38 -15.90 0.36
CA HIS A 265 15.58 -16.61 -0.13
C HIS A 265 15.48 -18.13 0.01
N TYR A 266 14.85 -18.64 1.08
CA TYR A 266 14.82 -20.06 1.43
C TYR A 266 13.40 -20.62 1.45
N TYR A 267 13.32 -21.94 1.27
CA TYR A 267 12.11 -22.74 1.50
C TYR A 267 12.17 -23.41 2.87
N PHE A 268 11.14 -23.21 3.69
CA PHE A 268 10.96 -23.92 4.96
C PHE A 268 9.49 -23.90 5.38
N THR A 269 9.05 -24.98 6.01
CA THR A 269 7.72 -25.11 6.64
C THR A 269 7.71 -24.54 8.06
N LYS A 270 8.81 -24.73 8.79
CA LYS A 270 9.01 -24.28 10.16
C LYS A 270 10.44 -23.76 10.32
N ILE A 271 10.62 -22.70 11.10
CA ILE A 271 11.95 -22.28 11.55
C ILE A 271 12.43 -23.30 12.60
N PRO A 272 13.69 -23.75 12.57
CA PRO A 272 14.20 -24.68 13.57
C PRO A 272 13.98 -24.17 15.00
N ASP A 273 13.49 -25.03 15.89
CA ASP A 273 13.11 -24.64 17.24
C ASP A 273 14.29 -24.07 18.03
N HIS A 274 15.51 -24.54 17.77
CA HIS A 274 16.73 -24.06 18.41
C HIS A 274 17.14 -22.63 18.00
N TRP A 275 16.51 -22.03 16.99
CA TRP A 275 16.73 -20.62 16.62
C TRP A 275 15.82 -19.67 17.42
N ILE A 276 14.82 -20.21 18.12
CA ILE A 276 13.77 -19.45 18.78
C ILE A 276 14.02 -19.46 20.28
N ASP A 277 14.64 -18.40 20.80
CA ASP A 277 14.81 -18.14 22.24
C ASP A 277 13.82 -17.07 22.71
N ILE A 278 12.54 -17.24 22.33
CA ILE A 278 11.47 -16.41 22.85
C ILE A 278 11.11 -16.96 24.22
N ILE A 279 11.89 -16.59 25.24
CA ILE A 279 11.40 -16.62 26.62
C ILE A 279 10.07 -15.85 26.59
N LEU A 280 8.96 -16.48 27.01
CA LEU A 280 7.62 -15.91 27.04
C LEU A 280 7.58 -14.64 27.92
N ARG A 281 8.11 -13.51 27.42
CA ARG A 281 8.16 -12.19 28.06
C ARG A 281 6.79 -11.55 28.22
N GLY A 282 5.71 -12.27 27.87
CA GLY A 282 4.34 -11.92 28.22
C GLY A 282 4.08 -11.87 29.74
N GLN A 283 5.04 -12.25 30.59
CA GLN A 283 4.93 -12.13 32.06
C GLN A 283 5.79 -11.01 32.70
N GLN A 284 6.57 -10.23 31.94
CA GLN A 284 7.40 -9.16 32.53
C GLN A 284 7.14 -7.75 31.97
N SER A 285 6.58 -7.60 30.78
CA SER A 285 6.42 -6.27 30.15
C SER A 285 5.23 -5.42 30.65
N GLU A 286 4.38 -5.95 31.52
CA GLU A 286 3.24 -5.22 32.12
C GLU A 286 3.38 -5.01 33.64
N ARG A 287 4.60 -5.02 34.17
CA ARG A 287 4.81 -4.63 35.58
C ARG A 287 4.72 -3.11 35.70
N THR A 288 3.56 -2.61 36.14
CA THR A 288 3.47 -1.24 36.65
C THR A 288 4.44 -1.07 37.83
N ASN A 289 4.93 0.15 38.09
CA ASN A 289 5.92 0.39 39.15
C ASN A 289 5.50 -0.10 40.56
N LYS A 290 4.21 -0.42 40.79
CA LYS A 290 3.70 -1.00 42.05
C LYS A 290 3.90 -2.52 42.19
N ASP A 291 4.13 -3.24 41.10
CA ASP A 291 4.16 -4.72 41.09
C ASP A 291 5.58 -5.32 40.98
N LYS A 292 6.63 -4.49 41.05
CA LYS A 292 8.03 -4.95 40.95
C LYS A 292 8.51 -5.73 42.17
N THR A 293 7.83 -5.63 43.30
CA THR A 293 8.20 -6.29 44.56
C THR A 293 7.64 -7.71 44.70
N LYS A 294 6.68 -8.12 43.85
CA LYS A 294 6.08 -9.46 43.93
C LYS A 294 6.89 -10.50 43.14
N PRO A 295 7.15 -11.69 43.71
CA PRO A 295 7.75 -12.80 42.97
C PRO A 295 6.84 -13.28 41.83
N LEU A 296 7.45 -13.90 40.81
CA LEU A 296 6.70 -14.64 39.80
C LEU A 296 6.08 -15.89 40.43
N LEU A 297 4.91 -16.29 39.94
CA LEU A 297 4.27 -17.54 40.35
C LEU A 297 5.09 -18.75 39.85
N PRO A 298 5.55 -19.64 40.74
CA PRO A 298 6.26 -20.87 40.32
C PRO A 298 5.41 -21.79 39.43
N ASN A 299 6.08 -22.68 38.70
CA ASN A 299 5.44 -23.59 37.74
C ASN A 299 4.90 -24.89 38.37
N THR A 300 5.14 -25.12 39.66
CA THR A 300 4.69 -26.32 40.40
C THR A 300 3.97 -25.93 41.68
N VAL A 301 3.04 -26.78 42.13
CA VAL A 301 2.24 -26.52 43.33
C VAL A 301 3.09 -26.55 44.60
N GLU A 302 4.07 -27.45 44.65
CA GLU A 302 5.01 -27.62 45.75
C GLU A 302 5.86 -26.35 45.94
N ASP A 303 6.38 -25.79 44.84
CA ASP A 303 7.16 -24.55 44.89
C ASP A 303 6.31 -23.37 45.34
N ILE A 304 5.05 -23.29 44.91
CA ILE A 304 4.11 -22.26 45.38
C ILE A 304 3.94 -22.36 46.90
N LYS A 305 3.73 -23.57 47.44
CA LYS A 305 3.60 -23.80 48.89
C LYS A 305 4.87 -23.39 49.65
N GLN A 306 6.05 -23.73 49.13
CA GLN A 306 7.33 -23.36 49.73
C GLN A 306 7.55 -21.84 49.76
N VAL A 307 7.20 -21.14 48.68
CA VAL A 307 7.33 -19.68 48.62
C VAL A 307 6.32 -19.00 49.56
N ILE A 308 5.09 -19.50 49.64
CA ILE A 308 4.11 -19.00 50.60
C ILE A 308 4.61 -19.20 52.04
N TYR A 309 5.16 -20.38 52.37
CA TYR A 309 5.69 -20.69 53.69
C TYR A 309 6.86 -19.77 54.07
N THR A 310 7.80 -19.55 53.16
CA THR A 310 8.95 -18.64 53.39
C THR A 310 8.54 -17.19 53.55
N LEU A 311 7.53 -16.71 52.81
CA LEU A 311 7.03 -15.33 52.92
C LEU A 311 6.24 -15.06 54.21
N HIS A 312 5.64 -16.07 54.84
CA HIS A 312 4.80 -15.91 56.03
C HIS A 312 5.45 -16.38 57.33
N MET A 313 6.73 -16.79 57.30
CA MET A 313 7.47 -17.25 58.48
C MET A 313 7.62 -16.19 59.60
N ASP A 314 7.50 -14.89 59.29
CA ASP A 314 7.65 -13.79 60.26
C ASP A 314 6.34 -13.26 60.87
N VAL A 315 5.18 -13.78 60.45
CA VAL A 315 3.87 -13.31 60.98
C VAL A 315 3.17 -14.47 61.66
N ALA A 316 3.02 -14.39 62.97
CA ALA A 316 2.26 -15.32 63.78
C ALA A 316 0.84 -15.48 63.22
N VAL A 317 0.64 -16.59 62.50
CA VAL A 317 -0.59 -17.30 62.16
C VAL A 317 -1.88 -16.60 62.62
N THR A 318 -2.41 -15.72 61.79
CA THR A 318 -3.86 -15.46 61.78
C THR A 318 -4.53 -16.56 60.95
N GLN A 319 -5.54 -17.18 61.53
CA GLN A 319 -6.36 -18.33 61.09
C GLN A 319 -7.11 -18.15 59.75
N GLU A 320 -6.61 -17.36 58.81
CA GLU A 320 -7.27 -17.14 57.53
C GLU A 320 -6.74 -18.13 56.47
N SER A 321 -7.41 -19.29 56.44
CA SER A 321 -7.53 -20.20 55.30
C SER A 321 -6.28 -21.00 54.92
N GLU A 322 -6.27 -22.28 55.28
CA GLU A 322 -5.40 -23.29 54.69
C GLU A 322 -5.69 -23.36 53.18
N ILE A 323 -4.77 -22.83 52.37
CA ILE A 323 -4.93 -22.79 50.92
C ILE A 323 -4.61 -24.18 50.37
N GLU A 324 -5.66 -24.93 50.04
CA GLU A 324 -5.54 -26.20 49.35
C GLU A 324 -5.19 -25.96 47.87
N LEU A 325 -3.98 -26.35 47.48
CA LEU A 325 -3.54 -26.45 46.09
C LEU A 325 -3.24 -27.91 45.72
N PRO A 326 -3.66 -28.39 44.54
CA PRO A 326 -4.46 -27.68 43.53
C PRO A 326 -5.92 -27.43 43.99
N ILE A 327 -6.58 -26.41 43.42
CA ILE A 327 -7.96 -26.04 43.77
C ILE A 327 -8.91 -27.11 43.22
N THR A 328 -9.58 -27.84 44.11
CA THR A 328 -10.52 -28.92 43.77
C THR A 328 -11.99 -28.54 43.90
N ASP A 329 -12.30 -27.44 44.57
CA ASP A 329 -13.67 -26.95 44.80
C ASP A 329 -13.90 -25.61 44.09
N HIS A 330 -14.99 -25.53 43.32
CA HIS A 330 -15.42 -24.32 42.60
C HIS A 330 -15.62 -23.14 43.55
N ALA A 331 -16.09 -23.38 44.79
CA ALA A 331 -16.31 -22.31 45.77
C ALA A 331 -15.00 -21.68 46.27
N LYS A 332 -13.88 -22.43 46.23
CA LYS A 332 -12.56 -21.97 46.68
C LYS A 332 -11.77 -21.22 45.59
N VAL A 333 -12.20 -21.25 44.33
CA VAL A 333 -11.45 -20.66 43.19
C VAL A 333 -11.18 -19.17 43.39
N THR A 334 -12.23 -18.38 43.64
CA THR A 334 -12.13 -16.93 43.79
C THR A 334 -11.24 -16.52 44.98
N PRO A 335 -11.47 -17.00 46.22
CA PRO A 335 -10.65 -16.57 47.37
C PRO A 335 -9.18 -16.99 47.24
N THR A 336 -8.90 -18.19 46.72
CA THR A 336 -7.52 -18.65 46.50
C THR A 336 -6.81 -17.82 45.43
N LEU A 337 -7.49 -17.46 44.33
CA LEU A 337 -6.90 -16.62 43.30
C LEU A 337 -6.64 -15.19 43.77
N GLU A 338 -7.54 -14.63 44.58
CA GLU A 338 -7.32 -13.32 45.19
C GLU A 338 -6.11 -13.33 46.13
N PHE A 339 -5.95 -14.36 46.94
CA PHE A 339 -4.76 -14.54 47.76
C PHE A 339 -3.49 -14.65 46.91
N LEU A 340 -3.49 -15.52 45.89
CA LEU A 340 -2.33 -15.70 45.01
C LEU A 340 -1.98 -14.40 44.29
N LYS A 341 -2.94 -13.58 43.87
CA LYS A 341 -2.70 -12.25 43.26
C LYS A 341 -2.12 -11.22 44.23
N LYS A 342 -2.39 -11.37 45.53
CA LYS A 342 -1.77 -10.51 46.56
C LYS A 342 -0.28 -10.84 46.69
N GLN A 343 0.10 -12.12 46.62
CA GLN A 343 1.47 -12.58 46.86
C GLN A 343 2.34 -12.68 45.59
N PHE A 344 1.76 -13.05 44.46
CA PHE A 344 2.46 -13.37 43.21
C PHE A 344 1.98 -12.53 42.04
N PHE A 345 2.84 -12.40 41.03
CA PHE A 345 2.49 -11.83 39.73
C PHE A 345 2.24 -12.94 38.70
N PHE A 346 1.04 -12.96 38.10
CA PHE A 346 0.68 -13.84 36.97
C PHE A 346 -0.47 -13.24 36.15
N ASN A 347 -0.43 -13.45 34.82
CA ASN A 347 -1.40 -12.86 33.87
C ASN A 347 -2.58 -13.78 33.52
N GLY A 348 -2.49 -15.05 33.84
CA GLY A 348 -3.53 -16.04 33.61
C GLY A 348 -3.38 -17.18 34.60
N ILE A 349 -4.48 -17.87 34.90
CA ILE A 349 -4.46 -18.94 35.90
C ILE A 349 -3.78 -20.16 35.27
N PRO A 350 -2.65 -20.63 35.82
CA PRO A 350 -1.99 -21.81 35.30
C PRO A 350 -2.87 -23.06 35.48
N ASN A 351 -2.88 -23.93 34.47
CA ASN A 351 -3.68 -25.16 34.49
C ASN A 351 -3.30 -26.11 35.64
N HIS A 352 -2.07 -26.05 36.16
CA HIS A 352 -1.64 -26.88 37.28
C HIS A 352 -2.20 -26.44 38.64
N ILE A 353 -2.77 -25.23 38.73
CA ILE A 353 -3.36 -24.68 39.97
C ILE A 353 -4.82 -25.10 40.13
N ILE A 354 -5.52 -25.39 39.03
CA ILE A 354 -6.94 -25.71 39.01
C ILE A 354 -7.12 -27.18 38.64
N ASN A 355 -7.75 -27.95 39.52
CA ASN A 355 -8.17 -29.32 39.25
C ASN A 355 -9.64 -29.50 39.63
N LEU A 356 -10.52 -28.80 38.89
CA LEU A 356 -11.95 -28.76 39.19
C LEU A 356 -12.68 -29.94 38.52
N PRO A 357 -13.67 -30.54 39.21
CA PRO A 357 -14.57 -31.49 38.58
C PRO A 357 -15.40 -30.81 37.48
N PRO A 358 -15.87 -31.58 36.46
CA PRO A 358 -16.76 -31.04 35.42
C PRO A 358 -17.99 -30.40 36.07
N LEU A 359 -18.44 -29.28 35.48
CA LEU A 359 -19.66 -28.62 35.93
C LEU A 359 -20.84 -29.61 35.81
N PRO A 360 -21.79 -29.59 36.76
CA PRO A 360 -23.00 -30.39 36.62
C PRO A 360 -23.68 -30.05 35.30
N GLU A 361 -24.20 -31.07 34.61
CA GLU A 361 -24.94 -30.86 33.37
C GLU A 361 -26.09 -29.88 33.63
N PRO A 362 -26.31 -28.90 32.73
CA PRO A 362 -27.36 -27.92 32.92
C PRO A 362 -28.71 -28.63 33.00
N SER A 363 -29.36 -28.55 34.16
CA SER A 363 -30.67 -29.16 34.42
C SER A 363 -31.84 -28.39 33.82
N TRP A 364 -31.57 -27.40 32.96
CA TRP A 364 -32.61 -26.59 32.35
C TRP A 364 -33.16 -27.29 31.10
N GLU A 365 -34.37 -27.82 31.22
CA GLU A 365 -35.21 -28.20 30.08
C GLU A 365 -35.66 -26.93 29.34
N ILE A 366 -34.81 -26.40 28.46
CA ILE A 366 -35.13 -25.18 27.68
C ILE A 366 -36.12 -25.47 26.54
N PHE A 367 -36.40 -26.75 26.27
CA PHE A 367 -37.34 -27.19 25.24
C PHE A 367 -38.49 -27.99 25.85
N GLN A 368 -39.40 -27.31 26.55
CA GLN A 368 -40.76 -27.79 26.70
C GLN A 368 -41.55 -27.27 25.49
N CYS A 369 -41.58 -28.07 24.42
CA CYS A 369 -42.46 -27.87 23.26
C CYS A 369 -43.78 -28.59 23.47
#